data_AF-X1SG66-F1
#
_entry.id   AF-X1SG66-F1
#
_cell.length_a   1.000
_cell.length_b   1.000
_cell.length_c   1.000
_cell.angle_alpha   90.00
_cell.angle_beta   90.00
_cell.angle_gamma   90.00
#
_symmetry.space_group_name_H-M   'P 1'
#
loop_
_entity.id
_entity.type
_entity.pdbx_description
1 polymer ?
#
loop_
_entity_poly.entity_id
_entity_poly.type
_entity_poly.pdbx_seq_one_letter_code
_entity_poly.pdbx_strand_id
1 'polypeptide(L)'
;EVKLTEVITIPLAETVKQSLGKEAEETILKLLKNYSVLGIGPGISRQAETQRLVRKIIEKSNTSLVVDADAIYALSEDPAILKKIKTPLVITPHPGEMAQLINKDIDYILNNQLNITREIAQKYGIVVVLKGAKTIIANKEGEAYINVGDNSGMATGGSGDVLTGIICSLIAQGADNFSAAITGVYIHSVAGNLARDIKGERGMIAGDILSQVPQAFLSLE
;
A
#
# COMPACT_ATOMS: atom_id res chain seq x y z
N GLU A 1 -10.67 -12.75 15.22
CA GLU A 1 -10.48 -11.31 15.00
C GLU A 1 -9.74 -10.74 16.21
N VAL A 2 -8.63 -10.03 16.00
CA VAL A 2 -7.97 -9.30 17.09
C VAL A 2 -8.82 -8.07 17.38
N LYS A 3 -9.23 -7.88 18.64
CA LYS A 3 -10.09 -6.75 19.01
C LYS A 3 -9.28 -5.45 18.93
N LEU A 4 -9.57 -4.62 17.94
CA LEU A 4 -9.01 -3.27 17.79
C LEU A 4 -9.92 -2.28 18.53
N THR A 5 -9.63 -2.01 19.81
CA THR A 5 -10.52 -1.22 20.69
C THR A 5 -10.63 0.25 20.32
N GLU A 6 -9.61 0.80 19.66
CA GLU A 6 -9.53 2.23 19.32
C GLU A 6 -9.93 2.52 17.87
N VAL A 7 -10.14 1.48 17.06
CA VAL A 7 -10.48 1.64 15.65
C VAL A 7 -11.99 1.86 15.49
N ILE A 8 -12.34 2.92 14.76
CA ILE A 8 -13.73 3.17 14.36
C ILE A 8 -14.01 2.34 13.11
N THR A 9 -14.97 1.41 13.22
CA THR A 9 -15.48 0.64 12.09
C THR A 9 -16.81 1.22 11.62
N ILE A 10 -16.96 1.35 10.30
CA ILE A 10 -18.19 1.86 9.69
C ILE A 10 -18.77 0.72 8.84
N PRO A 11 -20.01 0.28 9.09
CA PRO A 11 -20.65 -0.72 8.25
C PRO A 11 -20.93 -0.15 6.86
N LEU A 12 -20.59 -0.92 5.84
CA LEU A 12 -20.80 -0.59 4.44
C LEU A 12 -21.65 -1.67 3.77
N ALA A 13 -22.32 -1.31 2.67
CA ALA A 13 -23.09 -2.28 1.91
C ALA A 13 -22.20 -3.41 1.37
N GLU A 14 -22.68 -4.65 1.44
CA GLU A 14 -21.97 -5.84 0.99
C GLU A 14 -22.67 -6.55 -0.16
N THR A 15 -21.91 -7.31 -0.94
CA THR A 15 -22.44 -8.24 -1.94
C THR A 15 -22.98 -9.49 -1.28
N VAL A 16 -23.72 -10.31 -2.02
CA VAL A 16 -24.19 -11.64 -1.56
C VAL A 16 -23.07 -12.55 -1.07
N LYS A 17 -21.84 -12.35 -1.58
CA LYS A 17 -20.64 -13.10 -1.18
C LYS A 17 -19.81 -12.36 -0.11
N GLN A 18 -20.42 -11.43 0.64
CA GLN A 18 -19.82 -10.74 1.78
C GLN A 18 -18.52 -9.99 1.44
N SER A 19 -18.51 -9.32 0.29
CA SER A 19 -17.45 -8.37 -0.11
C SER A 19 -18.04 -6.98 -0.30
N LEU A 20 -17.23 -5.93 -0.42
CA LEU A 20 -17.73 -4.57 -0.56
C LEU A 20 -18.63 -4.41 -1.79
N GLY A 21 -19.88 -4.02 -1.58
CA GLY A 21 -20.93 -3.90 -2.60
C GLY A 21 -21.05 -2.49 -3.17
N LYS A 22 -21.54 -2.38 -4.41
CA LYS A 22 -21.62 -1.11 -5.17
C LYS A 22 -22.38 0.01 -4.45
N GLU A 23 -23.33 -0.35 -3.60
CA GLU A 23 -24.18 0.59 -2.84
C GLU A 23 -23.38 1.34 -1.76
N ALA A 24 -22.17 0.91 -1.45
CA ALA A 24 -21.26 1.62 -0.56
C ALA A 24 -20.61 2.86 -1.20
N GLU A 25 -20.70 3.04 -2.53
CA GLU A 25 -20.01 4.11 -3.27
C GLU A 25 -20.28 5.51 -2.68
N GLU A 26 -21.54 5.88 -2.51
CA GLU A 26 -21.93 7.21 -2.03
C GLU A 26 -21.46 7.43 -0.59
N THR A 27 -21.66 6.43 0.27
CA THR A 27 -21.23 6.48 1.68
C THR A 27 -19.73 6.69 1.79
N ILE A 28 -18.92 5.93 1.05
CA ILE A 28 -17.46 6.05 1.06
C ILE A 28 -17.04 7.43 0.57
N LEU A 29 -17.52 7.89 -0.59
CA LEU A 29 -17.13 9.18 -1.15
C LEU A 29 -17.53 10.35 -0.24
N LYS A 30 -18.64 10.23 0.50
CA LYS A 30 -19.04 11.23 1.50
C LYS A 30 -18.11 11.22 2.71
N LEU A 31 -17.73 10.03 3.21
CA LEU A 31 -16.82 9.88 4.34
C LEU A 31 -15.44 10.45 4.03
N LEU A 32 -14.89 10.18 2.85
CA LEU A 32 -13.55 10.61 2.45
C LEU A 32 -13.32 12.13 2.57
N LYS A 33 -14.37 12.95 2.52
CA LYS A 33 -14.29 14.39 2.74
C LYS A 33 -13.78 14.79 4.13
N ASN A 34 -13.90 13.89 5.11
CA ASN A 34 -13.48 14.10 6.49
C ASN A 34 -12.13 13.44 6.81
N TYR A 35 -11.48 12.79 5.84
CA TYR A 35 -10.21 12.09 6.03
C TYR A 35 -9.11 12.68 5.16
N SER A 36 -7.87 12.60 5.63
CA SER A 36 -6.69 13.14 4.93
C SER A 36 -6.11 12.16 3.91
N VAL A 37 -6.28 10.86 4.15
CA VAL A 37 -5.75 9.77 3.31
C VAL A 37 -6.69 8.57 3.35
N LEU A 38 -6.73 7.80 2.25
CA LEU A 38 -7.39 6.50 2.17
C LEU A 38 -6.36 5.43 1.80
N GLY A 39 -6.18 4.47 2.71
CA GLY A 39 -5.59 3.17 2.39
C GLY A 39 -6.67 2.24 1.83
N ILE A 40 -6.45 1.64 0.66
CA ILE A 40 -7.42 0.74 0.01
C ILE A 40 -6.72 -0.47 -0.61
N GLY A 41 -7.30 -1.66 -0.41
CA GLY A 41 -6.79 -2.89 -1.04
C GLY A 41 -6.70 -4.12 -0.14
N PRO A 42 -6.06 -4.04 1.04
CA PRO A 42 -5.93 -5.19 1.94
C PRO A 42 -7.26 -5.89 2.21
N GLY A 43 -7.37 -7.16 1.81
CA GLY A 43 -8.55 -7.99 2.04
C GLY A 43 -9.84 -7.55 1.31
N ILE A 44 -9.78 -6.64 0.34
CA ILE A 44 -11.01 -6.05 -0.25
C ILE A 44 -11.74 -6.99 -1.22
N SER A 45 -11.15 -8.13 -1.61
CA SER A 45 -11.71 -9.16 -2.50
C SER A 45 -11.62 -8.84 -4.00
N ARG A 46 -11.35 -9.86 -4.81
CA ARG A 46 -11.29 -9.81 -6.29
C ARG A 46 -12.63 -10.03 -7.00
N GLN A 47 -13.75 -9.90 -6.29
CA GLN A 47 -15.06 -10.03 -6.93
C GLN A 47 -15.31 -8.88 -7.91
N ALA A 48 -15.86 -9.18 -9.08
CA ALA A 48 -16.03 -8.22 -10.16
C ALA A 48 -16.82 -6.95 -9.77
N GLU A 49 -17.81 -7.06 -8.88
CA GLU A 49 -18.53 -5.89 -8.36
C GLU A 49 -17.64 -5.02 -7.47
N THR A 50 -16.96 -5.62 -6.51
CA THR A 50 -16.02 -4.91 -5.62
C THR A 50 -14.89 -4.26 -6.39
N GLN A 51 -14.30 -4.97 -7.35
CA GLN A 51 -13.21 -4.46 -8.20
C GLN A 51 -13.66 -3.26 -9.05
N ARG A 52 -14.90 -3.28 -9.58
CA ARG A 52 -15.49 -2.12 -10.25
C ARG A 52 -15.68 -0.93 -9.29
N LEU A 53 -16.11 -1.19 -8.06
CA LEU A 53 -16.28 -0.14 -7.05
C LEU A 53 -14.94 0.46 -6.63
N VAL A 54 -13.92 -0.36 -6.37
CA VAL A 54 -12.56 0.09 -6.01
C VAL A 54 -12.02 1.04 -7.06
N ARG A 55 -12.11 0.67 -8.35
CA ARG A 55 -11.70 1.55 -9.46
C ARG A 55 -12.43 2.89 -9.46
N LYS A 56 -13.74 2.89 -9.21
CA LYS A 56 -14.52 4.14 -9.11
C LYS A 56 -14.13 4.99 -7.92
N ILE A 57 -13.89 4.39 -6.76
CA ILE A 57 -13.44 5.11 -5.56
C ILE A 57 -12.10 5.78 -5.83
N ILE A 58 -11.14 5.04 -6.40
CA ILE A 58 -9.82 5.56 -6.77
C ILE A 58 -9.94 6.71 -7.79
N GLU A 59 -10.73 6.53 -8.86
CA GLU A 59 -10.91 7.54 -9.91
C GLU A 59 -11.59 8.82 -9.40
N LYS A 60 -12.54 8.70 -8.45
CA LYS A 60 -13.35 9.82 -7.96
C LYS A 60 -12.84 10.45 -6.66
N SER A 61 -11.83 9.86 -6.01
CA SER A 61 -11.30 10.36 -4.75
C SER A 61 -10.71 11.77 -4.92
N ASN A 62 -10.98 12.65 -3.96
CA ASN A 62 -10.29 13.94 -3.80
C ASN A 62 -9.32 13.92 -2.60
N THR A 63 -9.12 12.75 -1.99
CA THR A 63 -8.27 12.49 -0.84
C THR A 63 -7.01 11.77 -1.30
N SER A 64 -5.87 11.98 -0.61
CA SER A 64 -4.63 11.23 -0.92
C SER A 64 -4.86 9.72 -0.80
N LEU A 65 -4.20 8.94 -1.64
CA LEU A 65 -4.44 7.50 -1.76
C LEU A 65 -3.16 6.70 -1.48
N VAL A 66 -3.32 5.60 -0.74
CA VAL A 66 -2.34 4.51 -0.67
C VAL A 66 -3.05 3.24 -1.13
N VAL A 67 -2.62 2.69 -2.26
CA VAL A 67 -3.28 1.56 -2.93
C VAL A 67 -2.37 0.34 -2.86
N ASP A 68 -2.86 -0.74 -2.25
CA ASP A 68 -2.13 -2.00 -2.07
C ASP A 68 -2.95 -3.21 -2.57
N ALA A 69 -2.34 -4.38 -2.61
CA ALA A 69 -3.03 -5.68 -2.69
C ALA A 69 -4.10 -5.76 -3.80
N ASP A 70 -5.31 -6.19 -3.46
CA ASP A 70 -6.43 -6.39 -4.38
C ASP A 70 -6.91 -5.10 -5.06
N ALA A 71 -6.54 -3.92 -4.56
CA ALA A 71 -6.81 -2.66 -5.25
C ALA A 71 -5.77 -2.36 -6.35
N ILE A 72 -4.53 -2.86 -6.21
CA ILE A 72 -3.57 -2.89 -7.33
C ILE A 72 -4.05 -3.87 -8.40
N TYR A 73 -4.58 -5.03 -8.00
CA TYR A 73 -5.23 -5.94 -8.93
C TYR A 73 -6.37 -5.23 -9.70
N ALA A 74 -7.21 -4.46 -9.01
CA ALA A 74 -8.27 -3.66 -9.65
C ALA A 74 -7.72 -2.71 -10.73
N LEU A 75 -6.62 -2.03 -10.42
CA LEU A 75 -5.94 -1.13 -11.36
C LEU A 75 -5.28 -1.88 -12.52
N SER A 76 -4.81 -3.11 -12.32
CA SER A 76 -4.22 -3.92 -13.38
C SER A 76 -5.23 -4.30 -14.48
N GLU A 77 -6.51 -4.37 -14.16
CA GLU A 77 -7.57 -4.60 -15.15
C GLU A 77 -7.86 -3.36 -16.02
N ASP A 78 -7.55 -2.15 -15.52
CA ASP A 78 -7.68 -0.90 -16.28
C ASP A 78 -6.63 0.15 -15.84
N PRO A 79 -5.36 0.00 -16.26
CA PRO A 79 -4.28 0.89 -15.84
C PRO A 79 -4.45 2.33 -16.34
N ALA A 80 -5.34 2.57 -17.32
CA ALA A 80 -5.60 3.90 -17.85
C ALA A 80 -6.23 4.83 -16.79
N ILE A 81 -6.85 4.27 -15.75
CA ILE A 81 -7.37 5.03 -14.60
C ILE A 81 -6.27 5.84 -13.93
N LEU A 82 -5.05 5.31 -13.83
CA LEU A 82 -3.93 6.01 -13.19
C LEU A 82 -3.64 7.38 -13.81
N LYS A 83 -3.89 7.56 -15.12
CA LYS A 83 -3.71 8.84 -15.81
C LYS A 83 -4.81 9.87 -15.51
N LYS A 84 -5.95 9.43 -14.98
CA LYS A 84 -7.11 10.29 -14.68
C LYS A 84 -7.10 10.81 -13.24
N ILE A 85 -6.32 10.17 -12.37
CA ILE A 85 -6.22 10.52 -10.96
C ILE A 85 -5.56 11.89 -10.83
N LYS A 86 -6.20 12.75 -10.03
CA LYS A 86 -5.74 14.13 -9.79
C LYS A 86 -5.19 14.34 -8.39
N THR A 87 -5.31 13.34 -7.52
CA THR A 87 -4.81 13.38 -6.15
C THR A 87 -3.44 12.73 -6.05
N PRO A 88 -2.65 13.08 -5.03
CA PRO A 88 -1.45 12.32 -4.70
C PRO A 88 -1.78 10.84 -4.47
N LEU A 89 -1.02 9.95 -5.09
CA LEU A 89 -1.22 8.50 -5.02
C LEU A 89 0.11 7.80 -4.77
N VAL A 90 0.11 6.89 -3.79
CA VAL A 90 1.14 5.87 -3.57
C VAL A 90 0.56 4.52 -3.98
N ILE A 91 1.29 3.73 -4.78
CA ILE A 91 1.02 2.30 -4.95
C ILE A 91 2.14 1.47 -4.34
N THR A 92 1.80 0.34 -3.72
CA THR A 92 2.78 -0.51 -2.99
C THR A 92 2.89 -1.93 -3.55
N PRO A 93 3.09 -2.14 -4.86
CA PRO A 93 3.09 -3.48 -5.46
C PRO A 93 4.26 -4.34 -4.99
N HIS A 94 4.03 -5.63 -4.81
CA HIS A 94 5.10 -6.64 -4.91
C HIS A 94 5.40 -6.97 -6.40
N PRO A 95 6.46 -7.72 -6.74
CA PRO A 95 6.84 -7.94 -8.15
C PRO A 95 5.74 -8.58 -9.00
N GLY A 96 4.99 -9.55 -8.45
CA GLY A 96 3.82 -10.12 -9.13
C GLY A 96 2.67 -9.14 -9.40
N GLU A 97 2.36 -8.22 -8.48
CA GLU A 97 1.36 -7.17 -8.69
C GLU A 97 1.83 -6.17 -9.74
N MET A 98 3.11 -5.78 -9.71
CA MET A 98 3.72 -4.93 -10.72
C MET A 98 3.66 -5.59 -12.11
N ALA A 99 4.02 -6.87 -12.19
CA ALA A 99 3.96 -7.68 -13.41
C ALA A 99 2.55 -7.66 -14.04
N GLN A 100 1.52 -7.85 -13.22
CA GLN A 100 0.12 -7.75 -13.66
C GLN A 100 -0.24 -6.33 -14.11
N LEU A 101 0.10 -5.31 -13.32
CA LEU A 101 -0.22 -3.91 -13.60
C LEU A 101 0.32 -3.42 -14.95
N ILE A 102 1.50 -3.90 -15.34
CA ILE A 102 2.17 -3.46 -16.58
C ILE A 102 2.11 -4.50 -17.70
N ASN A 103 1.43 -5.63 -17.47
CA ASN A 103 1.32 -6.77 -18.38
C ASN A 103 2.68 -7.26 -18.89
N LYS A 104 3.56 -7.64 -17.95
CA LYS A 104 4.89 -8.21 -18.19
C LYS A 104 5.11 -9.44 -17.33
N ASP A 105 6.09 -10.27 -17.69
CA ASP A 105 6.49 -11.40 -16.86
C ASP A 105 7.17 -10.93 -15.57
N ILE A 106 6.98 -11.70 -14.48
CA ILE A 106 7.60 -11.40 -13.19
C ILE A 106 9.13 -11.37 -13.27
N ASP A 107 9.74 -12.24 -14.09
CA ASP A 107 11.19 -12.26 -14.30
C ASP A 107 11.70 -10.97 -14.94
N TYR A 108 10.89 -10.37 -15.84
CA TYR A 108 11.21 -9.07 -16.41
C TYR A 108 11.22 -7.99 -15.32
N ILE A 109 10.26 -8.03 -14.38
CA ILE A 109 10.23 -7.11 -13.23
C ILE A 109 11.47 -7.28 -12.37
N LEU A 110 11.78 -8.51 -11.97
CA LEU A 110 12.89 -8.83 -11.06
C LEU A 110 14.25 -8.40 -11.61
N ASN A 111 14.45 -8.47 -12.93
CA ASN A 111 15.69 -8.06 -13.60
C ASN A 111 15.78 -6.54 -13.86
N ASN A 112 14.69 -5.78 -13.72
CA ASN A 112 14.63 -4.36 -14.08
C ASN A 112 13.98 -3.47 -13.01
N GLN A 113 13.97 -3.91 -11.75
CA GLN A 113 13.18 -3.33 -10.65
C GLN A 113 13.33 -1.80 -10.54
N LEU A 114 14.55 -1.27 -10.53
CA LEU A 114 14.78 0.18 -10.41
C LEU A 114 14.22 0.95 -11.60
N ASN A 115 14.51 0.48 -12.82
CA ASN A 115 14.10 1.17 -14.05
C ASN A 115 12.58 1.16 -14.20
N ILE A 116 11.94 0.02 -13.98
CA ILE A 116 10.48 -0.11 -14.07
C ILE A 116 9.80 0.74 -13.01
N THR A 117 10.32 0.74 -11.77
CA THR A 117 9.72 1.52 -10.67
C THR A 117 9.74 3.01 -11.00
N ARG A 118 10.85 3.53 -11.54
CA ARG A 118 10.96 4.92 -12.02
C ARG A 118 10.05 5.17 -13.23
N GLU A 119 10.07 4.29 -14.22
CA GLU A 119 9.24 4.42 -15.43
C GLU A 119 7.75 4.54 -15.08
N ILE A 120 7.24 3.67 -14.22
CA ILE A 120 5.83 3.67 -13.81
C ILE A 120 5.48 4.90 -12.97
N ALA A 121 6.37 5.31 -12.05
CA ALA A 121 6.19 6.52 -11.27
C ALA A 121 6.08 7.77 -12.17
N GLN A 122 7.01 7.92 -13.12
CA GLN A 122 7.03 9.04 -14.08
C GLN A 122 5.85 8.99 -15.07
N LYS A 123 5.55 7.81 -15.63
CA LYS A 123 4.49 7.61 -16.63
C LYS A 123 3.11 8.00 -16.11
N TYR A 124 2.84 7.73 -14.84
CA TYR A 124 1.54 8.01 -14.23
C TYR A 124 1.53 9.21 -13.29
N GLY A 125 2.70 9.79 -12.97
CA GLY A 125 2.76 10.93 -12.07
C GLY A 125 2.53 10.57 -10.59
N ILE A 126 2.91 9.36 -10.18
CA ILE A 126 2.59 8.76 -8.87
C ILE A 126 3.85 8.38 -8.09
N VAL A 127 3.69 8.03 -6.82
CA VAL A 127 4.73 7.36 -6.03
C VAL A 127 4.55 5.85 -6.13
N VAL A 128 5.64 5.14 -6.39
CA VAL A 128 5.65 3.67 -6.48
C VAL A 128 6.60 3.12 -5.42
N VAL A 129 6.11 2.20 -4.59
CA VAL A 129 6.89 1.40 -3.63
C VAL A 129 6.89 -0.04 -4.11
N LEU A 130 7.93 -0.44 -4.86
CA LEU A 130 8.11 -1.82 -5.30
C LEU A 130 8.72 -2.65 -4.15
N LYS A 131 7.87 -3.43 -3.49
CA LYS A 131 8.24 -4.29 -2.35
C LYS A 131 9.16 -5.42 -2.80
N GLY A 132 10.12 -5.80 -1.97
CA GLY A 132 11.02 -6.92 -2.21
C GLY A 132 12.10 -7.00 -1.13
N ALA A 133 13.12 -7.85 -1.32
CA ALA A 133 14.28 -7.89 -0.41
C ALA A 133 15.07 -6.56 -0.38
N LYS A 134 14.96 -5.78 -1.46
CA LYS A 134 15.39 -4.38 -1.52
C LYS A 134 14.21 -3.57 -2.03
N THR A 135 13.49 -2.92 -1.14
CA THR A 135 12.32 -2.14 -1.51
C THR A 135 12.75 -0.87 -2.24
N ILE A 136 12.18 -0.62 -3.43
CA ILE A 136 12.49 0.55 -4.25
C ILE A 136 11.33 1.53 -4.19
N ILE A 137 11.61 2.80 -3.91
CA ILE A 137 10.63 3.88 -3.87
C ILE A 137 11.00 4.89 -4.94
N ALA A 138 10.08 5.25 -5.85
CA ALA A 138 10.31 6.29 -6.85
C ALA A 138 9.13 7.25 -6.99
N ASN A 139 9.42 8.48 -7.41
CA ASN A 139 8.44 9.53 -7.70
C ASN A 139 8.41 9.93 -9.18
N LYS A 140 7.51 10.87 -9.50
CA LYS A 140 7.29 11.37 -10.85
C LYS A 140 8.42 12.26 -11.39
N GLU A 141 9.22 12.84 -10.51
CA GLU A 141 10.43 13.60 -10.82
C GLU A 141 11.58 12.66 -11.26
N GLY A 142 11.42 11.36 -11.04
CA GLY A 142 12.41 10.34 -11.36
C GLY A 142 13.41 10.12 -10.25
N GLU A 143 13.23 10.70 -9.06
CA GLU A 143 14.01 10.34 -7.88
C GLU A 143 13.68 8.91 -7.45
N ALA A 144 14.69 8.20 -6.94
CA ALA A 144 14.50 6.84 -6.45
C ALA A 144 15.39 6.56 -5.24
N TYR A 145 14.82 5.88 -4.25
CA TYR A 145 15.50 5.39 -3.06
C TYR A 145 15.40 3.86 -3.01
N ILE A 146 16.43 3.23 -2.47
CA ILE A 146 16.48 1.78 -2.28
C ILE A 146 16.70 1.53 -0.79
N ASN A 147 15.70 0.91 -0.16
CA ASN A 147 15.83 0.41 1.19
C ASN A 147 16.50 -0.97 1.17
N VAL A 148 17.54 -1.15 1.99
CA VAL A 148 18.32 -2.40 2.10
C VAL A 148 18.21 -3.04 3.49
N GLY A 149 17.28 -2.56 4.32
CA GLY A 149 17.14 -2.99 5.71
C GLY A 149 16.15 -4.11 5.96
N ASP A 150 15.49 -4.64 4.92
CA ASP A 150 14.48 -5.69 5.05
C ASP A 150 15.12 -7.05 5.39
N ASN A 151 14.43 -7.88 6.18
CA ASN A 151 14.87 -9.24 6.53
C ASN A 151 13.88 -10.31 6.05
N SER A 152 14.33 -11.57 6.01
CA SER A 152 13.56 -12.66 5.39
C SER A 152 12.25 -12.97 6.13
N GLY A 153 12.19 -12.72 7.44
CA GLY A 153 10.99 -12.95 8.24
C GLY A 153 9.84 -11.97 7.94
N MET A 154 10.13 -10.87 7.27
CA MET A 154 9.10 -9.91 6.82
C MET A 154 8.30 -10.44 5.62
N ALA A 155 8.75 -11.52 4.99
CA ALA A 155 8.03 -12.24 3.94
C ALA A 155 6.88 -13.11 4.50
N THR A 156 6.08 -12.52 5.40
CA THR A 156 4.93 -13.14 6.06
C THR A 156 3.63 -12.44 5.62
N GLY A 157 2.52 -13.18 5.64
CA GLY A 157 1.21 -12.63 5.28
C GLY A 157 0.84 -11.45 6.18
N GLY A 158 0.40 -10.35 5.56
CA GLY A 158 -0.04 -9.13 6.25
C GLY A 158 1.06 -8.10 6.56
N SER A 159 2.34 -8.35 6.27
CA SER A 159 3.38 -7.33 6.46
C SER A 159 3.17 -6.12 5.55
N GLY A 160 2.69 -6.33 4.33
CA GLY A 160 2.27 -5.26 3.43
C GLY A 160 1.15 -4.39 3.98
N ASP A 161 0.22 -4.97 4.75
CA ASP A 161 -0.88 -4.23 5.38
C ASP A 161 -0.35 -3.28 6.46
N VAL A 162 0.65 -3.73 7.23
CA VAL A 162 1.35 -2.90 8.22
C VAL A 162 2.05 -1.73 7.52
N LEU A 163 2.80 -2.00 6.43
CA LEU A 163 3.46 -0.94 5.64
C LEU A 163 2.44 0.07 5.10
N THR A 164 1.33 -0.39 4.54
CA THR A 164 0.25 0.47 4.03
C THR A 164 -0.30 1.37 5.13
N GLY A 165 -0.53 0.83 6.33
CA GLY A 165 -0.97 1.59 7.50
C GLY A 165 0.04 2.66 7.95
N ILE A 166 1.34 2.33 7.96
CA ILE A 166 2.41 3.28 8.32
C ILE A 166 2.47 4.44 7.31
N ILE A 167 2.43 4.14 6.01
CA ILE A 167 2.44 5.20 4.98
C ILE A 167 1.21 6.10 5.13
N CYS A 168 0.03 5.52 5.34
CA CYS A 168 -1.19 6.29 5.61
C CYS A 168 -1.02 7.19 6.85
N SER A 169 -0.48 6.69 7.95
CA SER A 169 -0.34 7.48 9.18
C SER A 169 0.58 8.69 8.99
N LEU A 170 1.67 8.54 8.24
CA LEU A 170 2.60 9.62 7.93
C LEU A 170 1.97 10.68 7.02
N ILE A 171 1.23 10.27 5.97
CA ILE A 171 0.48 11.19 5.11
C ILE A 171 -0.56 11.96 5.92
N ALA A 172 -1.29 11.28 6.81
CA ALA A 172 -2.29 11.91 7.67
C ALA A 172 -1.68 12.93 8.66
N GLN A 173 -0.40 12.79 9.00
CA GLN A 173 0.35 13.73 9.83
C GLN A 173 0.92 14.93 9.04
N GLY A 174 0.68 14.99 7.72
CA GLY A 174 1.06 16.11 6.87
C GLY A 174 2.32 15.91 6.03
N ALA A 175 2.93 14.71 6.05
CA ALA A 175 4.01 14.39 5.12
C ALA A 175 3.47 14.29 3.68
N ASP A 176 4.27 14.73 2.70
CA ASP A 176 3.96 14.45 1.31
C ASP A 176 4.10 12.94 1.01
N ASN A 177 3.44 12.47 -0.03
CA ASN A 177 3.36 11.04 -0.36
C ASN A 177 4.72 10.38 -0.59
N PHE A 178 5.71 11.10 -1.13
CA PHE A 178 7.02 10.50 -1.41
C PHE A 178 7.84 10.37 -0.14
N SER A 179 7.90 11.45 0.67
CA SER A 179 8.55 11.40 1.98
C SER A 179 7.89 10.36 2.89
N ALA A 180 6.55 10.29 2.92
CA ALA A 180 5.82 9.29 3.69
C ALA A 180 6.12 7.85 3.24
N ALA A 181 6.25 7.61 1.93
CA ALA A 181 6.62 6.30 1.40
C ALA A 181 8.05 5.89 1.80
N ILE A 182 9.02 6.79 1.68
CA ILE A 182 10.42 6.53 2.04
C ILE A 182 10.52 6.24 3.54
N THR A 183 10.00 7.14 4.37
CA THR A 183 10.05 7.01 5.83
C THR A 183 9.24 5.80 6.30
N GLY A 184 8.08 5.54 5.69
CA GLY A 184 7.24 4.39 6.04
C GLY A 184 7.91 3.05 5.76
N VAL A 185 8.58 2.90 4.61
CA VAL A 185 9.38 1.70 4.31
C VAL A 185 10.51 1.55 5.32
N TYR A 186 11.23 2.63 5.63
CA TYR A 186 12.34 2.56 6.60
C TYR A 186 11.88 2.13 8.00
N ILE A 187 10.81 2.76 8.52
CA ILE A 187 10.22 2.41 9.82
C ILE A 187 9.76 0.96 9.82
N HIS A 188 9.13 0.50 8.75
CA HIS A 188 8.68 -0.88 8.61
C HIS A 188 9.86 -1.88 8.68
N SER A 189 11.00 -1.57 8.04
CA SER A 189 12.22 -2.40 8.12
C SER A 189 12.83 -2.39 9.52
N VAL A 190 12.91 -1.23 10.18
CA VAL A 190 13.41 -1.14 11.56
C VAL A 190 12.53 -1.97 12.50
N ALA A 191 11.21 -1.82 12.43
CA ALA A 191 10.26 -2.60 13.20
C ALA A 191 10.40 -4.11 12.93
N GLY A 192 10.56 -4.50 11.66
CA GLY A 192 10.79 -5.88 11.26
C GLY A 192 12.11 -6.47 11.80
N ASN A 193 13.17 -5.66 11.89
CA ASN A 193 14.44 -6.09 12.48
C ASN A 193 14.36 -6.22 14.00
N LEU A 194 13.69 -5.30 14.69
CA LEU A 194 13.42 -5.41 16.12
C LEU A 194 12.59 -6.67 16.43
N ALA A 195 11.56 -6.93 15.63
CA ALA A 195 10.73 -8.12 15.79
C ALA A 195 11.52 -9.42 15.51
N ARG A 196 12.40 -9.42 14.50
CA ARG A 196 13.35 -10.51 14.23
C ARG A 196 14.25 -10.77 15.44
N ASP A 197 14.78 -9.74 16.08
CA ASP A 197 15.71 -9.90 17.20
C ASP A 197 15.03 -10.55 18.43
N ILE A 198 13.70 -10.51 18.51
CA ILE A 198 12.90 -11.14 19.56
C ILE A 198 12.39 -12.53 19.15
N LYS A 199 11.88 -12.68 17.92
CA LYS A 199 11.15 -13.88 17.46
C LYS A 199 11.96 -14.79 16.53
N GLY A 200 13.09 -14.31 16.04
CA GLY A 200 13.80 -14.85 14.89
C GLY A 200 13.04 -14.63 13.57
N GLU A 201 13.71 -14.83 12.44
CA GLU A 201 13.11 -14.61 11.12
C GLU A 201 11.97 -15.61 10.82
N ARG A 202 12.11 -16.87 11.26
CA ARG A 202 11.14 -17.93 10.91
C ARG A 202 9.82 -17.86 11.70
N GLY A 203 9.85 -17.31 12.91
CA GLY A 203 8.70 -17.28 13.81
C GLY A 203 7.89 -15.98 13.74
N MET A 204 8.41 -14.97 13.04
CA MET A 204 7.82 -13.65 12.96
C MET A 204 6.55 -13.63 12.12
N ILE A 205 5.53 -12.92 12.61
CA ILE A 205 4.30 -12.62 11.88
C ILE A 205 4.08 -11.10 11.80
N ALA A 206 3.16 -10.65 10.95
CA ALA A 206 2.88 -9.22 10.77
C ALA A 206 2.53 -8.49 12.08
N GLY A 207 1.85 -9.17 13.01
CA GLY A 207 1.54 -8.61 14.33
C GLY A 207 2.78 -8.31 15.18
N ASP A 208 3.87 -9.08 15.02
CA ASP A 208 5.13 -8.81 15.71
C ASP A 208 5.77 -7.53 15.14
N ILE A 209 5.75 -7.35 13.81
CA ILE A 209 6.22 -6.12 13.15
C ILE A 209 5.42 -4.92 13.67
N LEU A 210 4.08 -5.02 13.66
CA LEU A 210 3.18 -3.97 14.17
C LEU A 210 3.51 -3.59 15.62
N SER A 211 3.79 -4.57 16.48
CA SER A 211 4.13 -4.32 17.90
C SER A 211 5.42 -3.52 18.09
N GLN A 212 6.33 -3.56 17.11
CA GLN A 212 7.61 -2.85 17.15
C GLN A 212 7.58 -1.49 16.43
N VAL A 213 6.47 -1.12 15.78
CA VAL A 213 6.35 0.18 15.10
C VAL A 213 6.62 1.36 16.07
N PRO A 214 6.05 1.42 17.29
CA PRO A 214 6.36 2.51 18.22
C PRO A 214 7.85 2.59 18.58
N GLN A 215 8.51 1.45 18.74
CA GLN A 215 9.93 1.40 19.06
C GLN A 215 10.80 1.84 17.87
N ALA A 216 10.37 1.57 16.65
CA ALA A 216 11.03 2.05 15.43
C ALA A 216 10.89 3.57 15.24
N PHE A 217 9.76 4.16 15.64
CA PHE A 217 9.61 5.62 15.71
C PHE A 217 10.56 6.21 16.75
N LEU A 218 10.57 5.64 17.97
CA LEU A 218 11.43 6.12 19.06
C LEU A 218 12.93 6.09 18.70
N SER A 219 13.39 5.15 17.88
CA SER A 219 14.81 5.11 17.48
C SER A 219 15.21 6.17 16.45
N LEU A 220 14.26 6.97 15.96
CA LEU A 220 14.48 8.07 15.01
C LEU A 220 14.39 9.46 15.63
N GLU A 221 13.96 9.54 16.90
CA GLU A 221 13.86 10.78 17.70
C GLU A 221 15.13 11.01 18.54
#